data_AF-A0A2P7TWU8-F1
#
_entry.id   AF-A0A2P7TWU8-F1
#
_cell.length_a   1.000
_cell.length_b   1.000
_cell.length_c   1.000
_cell.angle_alpha   90.00
_cell.angle_beta   90.00
_cell.angle_gamma   90.00
#
_symmetry.space_group_name_H-M   'P 1'
#
loop_
_entity.id
_entity.type
_entity.pdbx_description
1 polymer ?
#
loop_
_entity_poly.entity_id
_entity_poly.type
_entity_poly.pdbx_seq_one_letter_code
_entity_poly.pdbx_strand_id
1 'polypeptide(L)' 'MKITNCKLTKNTQRKLLRFFVPEATARAAADILGIQPGWAMLSYRKTRQAAACHLAQE' A
#
# COMPACT_ATOMS: atom_id res chain seq x y z
N MET A 1 -8.97 4.07 -5.42
CA MET A 1 -7.70 4.73 -5.03
C MET A 1 -6.68 4.67 -6.15
N LYS A 2 -6.09 5.81 -6.54
CA LYS A 2 -4.97 5.88 -7.49
C LYS A 2 -3.77 6.42 -6.72
N ILE A 3 -2.79 5.57 -6.42
CA ILE A 3 -1.55 6.03 -5.78
C ILE A 3 -0.77 6.82 -6.82
N THR A 4 -0.85 8.15 -6.77
CA THR A 4 -0.10 9.06 -7.65
C THR A 4 1.38 9.08 -7.27
N ASN A 5 2.27 9.21 -8.26
CA ASN A 5 3.73 9.16 -8.11
C ASN A 5 4.25 7.88 -7.43
N CYS A 6 3.88 6.72 -7.96
CA CYS A 6 4.40 5.44 -7.49
C CYS A 6 5.04 4.69 -8.67
N LYS A 7 6.31 4.31 -8.52
CA LYS A 7 7.06 3.55 -9.53
C LYS A 7 6.58 2.10 -9.68
N LEU A 8 5.72 1.63 -8.78
CA LEU A 8 5.15 0.29 -8.83
C LEU A 8 4.08 0.20 -9.91
N THR A 9 4.06 -0.94 -10.62
CA THR A 9 3.02 -1.22 -11.61
C THR A 9 1.64 -1.21 -10.97
N LYS A 10 0.60 -0.88 -11.75
CA LYS A 10 -0.80 -0.89 -11.26
C LYS A 10 -1.21 -2.25 -10.68
N ASN A 11 -0.66 -3.35 -11.20
CA ASN A 11 -0.95 -4.69 -10.69
C ASN A 11 -0.32 -4.90 -9.29
N THR A 12 0.94 -4.51 -9.11
CA THR A 12 1.62 -4.55 -7.81
C THR A 12 0.94 -3.64 -6.79
N GLN A 13 0.50 -2.44 -7.18
CA GLN A 13 -0.27 -1.54 -6.31
C GLN A 13 -1.59 -2.17 -5.85
N ARG A 14 -2.32 -2.84 -6.75
CA ARG A 14 -3.59 -3.51 -6.41
C ARG A 14 -3.38 -4.72 -5.49
N LYS A 15 -2.29 -5.47 -5.69
CA LYS A 15 -1.90 -6.56 -4.78
C LYS A 15 -1.52 -6.01 -3.40
N LEU A 16 -0.72 -4.95 -3.34
CA LEU A 16 -0.38 -4.26 -2.08
C LEU A 16 -1.62 -3.80 -1.32
N LEU A 17 -2.57 -3.18 -2.01
CA LEU A 17 -3.85 -2.75 -1.42
C LEU A 17 -4.59 -3.93 -0.75
N ARG A 18 -4.57 -5.13 -1.35
CA ARG A 18 -5.19 -6.32 -0.74
C ARG A 18 -4.49 -6.78 0.54
N PHE A 19 -3.18 -6.59 0.64
CA PHE A 19 -2.43 -6.88 1.87
C PHE A 19 -2.63 -5.80 2.95
N PHE A 20 -2.94 -4.56 2.55
CA PHE A 20 -3.13 -3.46 3.50
C PHE A 20 -4.52 -3.41 4.17
N VAL A 21 -5.55 -4.03 3.57
CA VAL A 21 -6.88 -4.15 4.18
C VAL A 21 -6.86 -4.93 5.51
N PRO A 22 -6.17 -6.08 5.63
CA PRO A 22 -6.08 -6.83 6.90
C PRO A 22 -4.90 -6.41 7.80
N GLU A 23 -4.42 -5.17 7.73
CA GLU A 23 -3.25 -4.70 8.53
C GLU A 23 -1.95 -5.50 8.35
N ALA A 24 -1.73 -6.17 7.21
CA ALA A 24 -0.44 -6.81 6.98
C ALA A 24 0.69 -5.76 7.00
N THR A 25 1.77 -6.09 7.71
CA THR A 25 2.91 -5.19 7.86
C THR A 25 3.52 -4.90 6.49
N ALA A 26 3.91 -3.64 6.23
CA ALA A 26 4.54 -3.24 4.97
C ALA A 26 5.75 -4.11 4.60
N ARG A 27 6.44 -4.67 5.61
CA ARG A 27 7.56 -5.61 5.44
C ARG A 27 7.10 -6.94 4.86
N ALA A 28 6.08 -7.57 5.43
CA ALA A 28 5.54 -8.84 4.95
C ALA A 28 5.00 -8.72 3.52
N ALA A 29 4.31 -7.62 3.22
CA ALA A 29 3.85 -7.33 1.86
C ALA A 29 5.03 -7.12 0.88
N ALA A 30 6.14 -6.55 1.36
CA ALA A 30 7.35 -6.38 0.56
C ALA A 30 7.99 -7.73 0.21
N ASP A 31 8.12 -8.61 1.21
CA ASP A 31 8.72 -9.94 1.06
C ASP A 31 7.86 -10.84 0.15
N ILE A 32 6.53 -10.81 0.31
CA ILE A 32 5.59 -11.58 -0.54
C ILE A 32 5.62 -11.09 -2.00
N LEU A 33 5.78 -9.77 -2.22
CA LEU A 33 5.78 -9.19 -3.55
C LEU A 33 7.18 -9.07 -4.17
N GLY A 34 8.23 -9.48 -3.46
CA GLY A 34 9.62 -9.36 -3.91
C GLY A 34 10.04 -7.92 -4.21
N ILE A 35 9.43 -6.94 -3.53
CA ILE A 35 9.73 -5.52 -3.72
C ILE A 35 10.65 -5.03 -2.60
N GLN A 36 11.49 -4.05 -2.91
CA GLN A 36 12.33 -3.44 -1.89
C GLN A 36 11.47 -2.84 -0.76
N PRO A 37 11.81 -3.09 0.51
CA PRO A 37 10.99 -2.73 1.67
C PRO A 37 10.76 -1.23 1.82
N GLY A 38 11.69 -0.38 1.36
CA GLY A 38 11.50 1.07 1.33
C GLY A 38 10.32 1.51 0.46
N TRP A 39 10.10 0.83 -0.67
CA TRP A 39 8.98 1.13 -1.57
C TRP A 39 7.65 0.69 -0.97
N ALA A 40 7.61 -0.51 -0.37
CA ALA A 40 6.44 -1.01 0.32
C ALA A 40 6.02 -0.10 1.48
N MET A 41 6.98 0.44 2.23
CA MET A 41 6.73 1.36 3.34
C MET A 41 6.13 2.71 2.88
N LEU A 42 6.64 3.28 1.79
CA LEU A 42 6.08 4.50 1.20
C LEU A 42 4.66 4.29 0.67
N SER A 43 4.42 3.15 0.00
CA SER A 43 3.08 2.76 -0.46
C SER A 43 2.13 2.48 0.69
N TYR A 44 2.61 1.89 1.79
CA TYR A 44 1.80 1.64 2.98
C TYR A 44 1.28 2.94 3.59
N ARG A 45 2.18 3.90 3.83
CA ARG A 45 1.80 5.20 4.44
C ARG A 45 0.73 5.92 3.63
N LYS A 46 0.90 6.00 2.30
CA LYS A 46 -0.12 6.60 1.42
C LYS A 46 -1.45 5.85 1.45
N THR A 47 -1.41 4.52 1.50
CA THR A 47 -2.62 3.70 1.55
C THR A 47 -3.36 3.86 2.88
N ARG A 48 -2.62 3.87 4.00
CA ARG A 48 -3.16 4.10 5.34
C ARG A 48 -3.75 5.50 5.49
N GLN A 49 -3.09 6.52 4.95
CA GLN A 49 -3.59 7.89 4.95
C GLN A 49 -4.87 8.02 4.12
N ALA A 50 -4.91 7.41 2.93
CA ALA A 50 -6.12 7.41 2.10
C ALA A 50 -7.27 6.63 2.75
N ALA A 51 -6.99 5.53 3.45
CA ALA A 51 -7.99 4.80 4.23
C ALA A 51 -8.50 5.63 5.42
N ALA A 52 -7.60 6.28 6.18
CA ALA A 52 -7.96 7.15 7.30
C ALA A 52 -8.78 8.38 6.85
N CYS A 53 -8.43 9.00 5.72
CA CYS A 53 -9.23 10.08 5.13
C CYS A 53 -10.62 9.58 4.71
N HIS A 54 -10.75 8.36 4.19
CA HIS A 54 -12.04 7.80 3.81
C HIS A 54 -12.92 7.49 5.03
N LEU A 55 -12.32 6.92 6.10
CA LEU A 55 -12.98 6.68 7.39
C LEU A 55 -13.36 7.97 8.13
N ALA A 56 -12.61 9.06 7.94
CA ALA A 56 -12.93 10.37 8.52
C ALA A 56 -13.99 11.15 7.72
N GLN A 57 -14.42 10.65 6.56
CA GLN A 57 -15.49 11.22 5.73
C GLN A 57 -16.84 10.49 5.89
N GLU A 58 -16.94 9.53 6.83
CA GLU A 58 -18.19 8.88 7.26
C GLU A 58 -18.73 9.53 8.55
#